data_AF-A0A2S9B6S3-F1
#
_entry.id   AF-A0A2S9B6S3-F1
#
_cell.length_a   1.000
_cell.length_b   1.000
_cell.length_c   1.000
_cell.angle_alpha   90.00
_cell.angle_beta   90.00
_cell.angle_gamma   90.00
#
_symmetry.space_group_name_H-M   'P 1'
#
loop_
_entity.id
_entity.type
_entity.pdbx_description
1 polymer ?
#
loop_
_entity_poly.entity_id
_entity_poly.type
_entity_poly.pdbx_seq_one_letter_code
_entity_poly.pdbx_strand_id
1 'polypeptide(L)'
;MENLTKLRVALTIGALVGFVPITLLFAAGIVALFIPLFFVIPEPPLVLLGGIGAFIISLLGIWSAWKIYALAMAASPNVRNPRSLALATVVAMIWGMFLAYYLRGLPELTCIFLMPGIVSTAMLAVTLKRQRA
;
A
#
# COMPACT_ATOMS: atom_id res chain seq x y z
N MET A 1 20.34 17.91 -16.84
CA MET A 1 19.07 17.29 -16.41
C MET A 1 19.20 16.87 -14.96
N GLU A 2 18.59 17.67 -14.08
CA GLU A 2 18.80 17.75 -12.63
C GLU A 2 18.56 16.40 -11.93
N ASN A 3 19.42 16.01 -10.98
CA ASN A 3 19.32 14.75 -10.21
C ASN A 3 17.91 14.50 -9.63
N LEU A 4 17.15 15.56 -9.35
CA LEU A 4 15.79 15.50 -8.85
C LEU A 4 14.81 14.89 -9.86
N THR A 5 14.98 15.17 -11.15
CA THR A 5 14.14 14.64 -12.24
C THR A 5 14.37 13.15 -12.43
N LYS A 6 15.64 12.70 -12.39
CA LYS A 6 15.98 11.27 -12.41
C LYS A 6 15.39 10.52 -11.22
N LEU A 7 15.46 11.12 -10.02
CA LEU A 7 14.85 10.56 -8.82
C LEU A 7 13.33 10.42 -8.95
N ARG A 8 12.64 11.46 -9.44
CA ARG A 8 11.19 11.41 -9.68
C ARG A 8 10.79 10.35 -10.70
N VAL A 9 11.56 10.18 -11.78
CA VAL A 9 11.30 9.11 -12.74
C VAL A 9 11.43 7.74 -12.08
N ALA A 10 12.51 7.49 -11.32
CA ALA A 10 12.72 6.23 -10.60
C ALA A 10 11.61 5.94 -9.58
N LEU A 11 11.20 6.94 -8.80
CA LEU A 11 10.09 6.83 -7.85
C LEU A 11 8.75 6.54 -8.56
N THR A 12 8.51 7.13 -9.74
CA THR A 12 7.30 6.85 -10.52
C THR A 12 7.27 5.40 -11.02
N ILE A 13 8.38 4.91 -11.56
CA ILE A 13 8.50 3.50 -11.98
C ILE A 13 8.28 2.58 -10.77
N GLY A 14 8.89 2.90 -9.63
CA GLY A 14 8.69 2.15 -8.38
C GLY A 14 7.22 2.11 -7.95
N ALA A 15 6.50 3.23 -8.02
CA ALA A 15 5.07 3.27 -7.70
C ALA A 15 4.21 2.50 -8.71
N LEU A 16 4.55 2.55 -9.99
CA LEU A 16 3.84 1.79 -11.03
C LEU A 16 3.97 0.29 -10.82
N VAL A 17 5.19 -0.20 -10.57
CA VAL A 17 5.42 -1.63 -10.32
C VAL A 17 4.94 -2.05 -8.93
N GLY A 18 5.09 -1.17 -7.94
CA GLY A 18 4.88 -1.48 -6.53
C GLY A 18 3.45 -1.30 -6.03
N PHE A 19 2.71 -0.30 -6.54
CA PHE A 19 1.40 0.09 -5.98
C PHE A 19 0.25 -0.15 -6.94
N VAL A 20 0.45 -0.02 -8.25
CA VAL A 20 -0.66 -0.21 -9.22
C VAL A 20 -1.22 -1.63 -9.19
N PRO A 21 -0.42 -2.71 -9.21
CA PRO A 21 -0.95 -4.07 -9.20
C PRO A 21 -1.83 -4.36 -7.97
N ILE A 22 -1.37 -3.95 -6.78
CA ILE A 22 -2.15 -4.15 -5.55
C ILE A 22 -3.42 -3.28 -5.54
N THR A 23 -3.36 -2.08 -6.12
CA THR A 23 -4.52 -1.17 -6.19
C THR A 23 -5.59 -1.74 -7.13
N LEU A 24 -5.17 -2.29 -8.29
CA LEU A 24 -6.08 -2.96 -9.22
C LEU A 24 -6.66 -4.23 -8.61
N LEU A 25 -5.82 -5.04 -7.94
CA LEU A 25 -6.27 -6.25 -7.26
C LEU A 25 -7.28 -5.93 -6.15
N PHE A 26 -7.03 -4.86 -5.39
CA PHE A 26 -7.98 -4.41 -4.37
C PHE A 26 -9.28 -3.92 -5.00
N ALA A 27 -9.24 -3.14 -6.08
CA ALA A 27 -10.44 -2.70 -6.79
C ALA A 27 -11.26 -3.89 -7.32
N ALA A 28 -10.59 -4.90 -7.90
CA ALA A 28 -11.25 -6.15 -8.31
C ALA A 28 -11.85 -6.88 -7.10
N GLY A 29 -11.12 -6.95 -5.97
CA GLY A 29 -11.60 -7.52 -4.71
C GLY A 29 -12.81 -6.78 -4.13
N ILE A 30 -12.92 -5.46 -4.32
CA ILE A 30 -14.13 -4.71 -3.93
C ILE A 30 -15.35 -5.26 -4.64
N VAL A 31 -15.28 -5.38 -5.96
CA VAL A 31 -16.41 -5.81 -6.79
C VAL A 31 -16.73 -7.29 -6.58
N ALA A 32 -15.71 -8.14 -6.58
CA ALA A 32 -15.88 -9.59 -6.57
C ALA A 32 -16.06 -10.19 -5.16
N LEU A 33 -15.59 -9.52 -4.11
CA LEU A 33 -15.59 -10.07 -2.76
C LEU A 33 -16.28 -9.16 -1.73
N PHE A 34 -15.86 -7.89 -1.58
CA PHE A 34 -16.39 -7.05 -0.51
C PHE A 34 -17.84 -6.61 -0.73
N ILE A 35 -18.24 -6.25 -1.95
CA ILE A 35 -19.64 -5.89 -2.24
C ILE A 35 -20.60 -7.07 -1.96
N PRO A 36 -20.34 -8.29 -2.49
CA PRO A 36 -21.15 -9.46 -2.15
C PRO A 36 -21.21 -9.73 -0.65
N LEU A 37 -20.05 -9.69 0.02
CA LEU A 37 -19.91 -9.96 1.45
C LEU A 37 -20.70 -8.98 2.33
N PHE A 38 -20.73 -7.70 1.95
CA PHE A 38 -21.35 -6.65 2.77
C PHE A 38 -22.83 -6.44 2.50
N PHE A 39 -23.31 -6.76 1.29
CA PHE A 39 -24.64 -6.31 0.85
C PHE A 39 -25.51 -7.40 0.23
N VAL A 40 -24.95 -8.54 -0.19
CA VAL A 40 -25.69 -9.55 -0.97
C VAL A 40 -25.82 -10.86 -0.21
N ILE A 41 -24.72 -11.34 0.38
CA ILE A 41 -24.68 -12.64 1.02
C ILE A 41 -24.98 -12.47 2.52
N PRO A 42 -25.98 -13.18 3.06
CA PRO A 42 -26.22 -13.17 4.50
C PRO A 42 -25.14 -13.98 5.22
N GLU A 43 -24.22 -13.26 5.85
CA GLU A 43 -23.08 -13.84 6.57
C GLU A 43 -23.23 -13.72 8.10
N PRO A 44 -22.62 -14.63 8.89
CA PRO A 44 -22.55 -14.47 10.33
C PRO A 44 -21.86 -13.15 10.71
N PRO A 45 -22.26 -12.49 11.81
CA PRO A 45 -21.70 -11.19 12.22
C PRO A 45 -20.17 -11.18 12.36
N LEU A 46 -19.58 -12.30 12.80
CA LEU A 46 -18.13 -12.45 12.92
C LEU A 46 -17.41 -12.40 11.56
N VAL A 47 -17.98 -13.04 10.53
CA VAL A 47 -17.41 -13.05 9.18
C VAL A 47 -17.49 -11.65 8.58
N LEU A 48 -18.63 -10.97 8.75
CA LEU A 48 -18.82 -9.59 8.33
C LEU A 48 -17.82 -8.65 9.00
N LEU A 49 -17.63 -8.77 10.32
CA LEU A 49 -16.67 -7.97 11.08
C LEU A 49 -15.23 -8.20 10.61
N GLY A 50 -14.86 -9.45 10.35
CA GLY A 50 -13.57 -9.81 9.78
C GLY A 50 -13.35 -9.20 8.39
N GLY A 51 -14.38 -9.23 7.54
CA GLY A 51 -14.37 -8.59 6.22
C GLY A 51 -14.19 -7.08 6.27
N ILE A 52 -14.89 -6.40 7.18
CA ILE A 52 -14.74 -4.96 7.42
C ILE A 52 -13.30 -4.64 7.87
N GLY A 53 -12.76 -5.43 8.81
CA GLY A 53 -11.37 -5.28 9.26
C GLY A 53 -10.37 -5.43 8.12
N ALA A 54 -10.51 -6.49 7.31
CA ALA A 54 -9.66 -6.74 6.15
C ALA A 54 -9.74 -5.60 5.11
N PHE A 55 -10.94 -5.08 4.86
CA PHE A 55 -11.16 -3.94 3.97
C PHE A 55 -10.46 -2.68 4.47
N ILE A 56 -10.66 -2.32 5.75
CA ILE A 56 -10.08 -1.11 6.35
C ILE A 56 -8.55 -1.18 6.34
N ILE A 57 -7.95 -2.30 6.76
CA ILE A 57 -6.49 -2.44 6.82
C ILE A 57 -5.90 -2.36 5.40
N SER A 58 -6.53 -3.01 4.41
CA SER A 58 -6.08 -2.97 3.01
C SER A 58 -6.17 -1.55 2.44
N LEU A 59 -7.27 -0.84 2.70
CA LEU A 59 -7.47 0.54 2.26
C LEU A 59 -6.43 1.48 2.90
N LEU A 60 -6.17 1.34 4.21
CA LEU A 60 -5.16 2.11 4.92
C LEU A 60 -3.76 1.86 4.35
N GLY A 61 -3.43 0.62 4.01
CA GLY A 61 -2.16 0.26 3.39
C GLY A 61 -1.97 0.92 2.03
N ILE A 62 -2.95 0.79 1.14
CA ILE A 62 -2.92 1.41 -0.19
C ILE A 62 -2.86 2.94 -0.08
N TRP A 63 -3.71 3.53 0.75
CA TRP A 63 -3.73 4.98 0.96
C TRP A 63 -2.39 5.51 1.48
N SER A 64 -1.80 4.86 2.48
CA SER A 64 -0.52 5.28 3.04
C SER A 64 0.62 5.19 2.02
N ALA A 65 0.66 4.14 1.19
CA ALA A 65 1.63 3.98 0.12
C ALA A 65 1.55 5.11 -0.92
N TRP A 66 0.35 5.41 -1.42
CA TRP A 66 0.13 6.51 -2.37
C TRP A 66 0.41 7.88 -1.75
N LYS A 67 0.10 8.07 -0.47
CA LYS A 67 0.44 9.30 0.25
C LYS A 67 1.95 9.50 0.38
N ILE A 68 2.71 8.44 0.68
CA ILE A 68 4.17 8.48 0.73
C ILE A 68 4.74 8.82 -0.64
N TYR A 69 4.20 8.24 -1.71
CA TYR A 69 4.57 8.59 -3.08
C TYR A 69 4.36 10.07 -3.40
N ALA A 70 3.17 10.62 -3.07
CA ALA A 70 2.87 12.03 -3.29
C ALA A 70 3.84 12.95 -2.52
N LEU A 71 4.17 12.58 -1.28
CA LEU A 71 5.18 13.30 -0.48
C LEU A 71 6.59 13.20 -1.09
N ALA A 72 6.96 12.05 -1.64
CA ALA A 72 8.25 11.84 -2.30
C ALA A 72 8.39 12.69 -3.58
N MET A 73 7.28 12.97 -4.28
CA MET A 73 7.28 13.80 -5.49
C MET A 73 7.34 15.30 -5.22
N ALA A 74 6.91 15.74 -4.04
CA ALA A 74 6.91 17.15 -3.67
C ALA A 74 8.29 17.81 -3.87
N ALA A 75 8.29 19.09 -4.27
CA ALA A 75 9.51 19.87 -4.42
C ALA A 75 10.21 20.03 -3.06
N SER A 76 9.45 20.42 -2.04
CA SER A 76 9.84 20.48 -0.63
C SER A 76 9.02 19.48 0.20
N PRO A 77 9.56 18.30 0.53
CA PRO A 77 8.82 17.31 1.30
C PRO A 77 8.62 17.79 2.74
N ASN A 78 7.36 18.02 3.13
CA ASN A 78 7.00 18.32 4.52
C ASN A 78 6.17 17.17 5.11
N VAL A 79 6.82 16.30 5.88
CA VAL A 79 6.16 15.18 6.54
C VAL A 79 5.71 15.61 7.94
N ARG A 80 4.44 16.02 8.07
CA ARG A 80 3.87 16.49 9.35
C ARG A 80 3.89 15.43 10.45
N ASN A 81 3.55 14.17 10.11
CA ASN A 81 3.45 13.05 11.06
C ASN A 81 4.21 11.80 10.55
N PRO A 82 5.56 11.79 10.60
CA PRO A 82 6.35 10.71 10.02
C PRO A 82 6.16 9.37 10.75
N ARG A 83 5.93 9.39 12.07
CA ARG A 83 5.71 8.17 12.88
C ARG A 83 4.40 7.47 12.52
N SER A 84 3.33 8.24 12.27
CA SER A 84 2.03 7.69 11.88
C SER A 84 2.09 7.07 10.49
N LEU A 85 2.79 7.71 9.54
CA LEU A 85 3.01 7.15 8.20
C LEU A 85 3.85 5.87 8.26
N ALA A 86 4.94 5.87 9.02
CA ALA A 86 5.76 4.68 9.21
C ALA A 86 4.97 3.53 9.86
N LEU A 87 4.16 3.83 10.89
CA LEU A 87 3.30 2.84 11.52
C LEU A 87 2.28 2.26 10.53
N ALA A 88 1.65 3.10 9.71
CA ALA A 88 0.73 2.64 8.67
C ALA A 88 1.43 1.73 7.65
N THR A 89 2.65 2.07 7.23
CA THR A 89 3.47 1.22 6.35
C THR A 89 3.80 -0.13 7.01
N VAL A 90 4.15 -0.14 8.29
CA VAL A 90 4.46 -1.39 9.02
C VAL A 90 3.22 -2.27 9.14
N VAL A 91 2.06 -1.71 9.50
CA VAL A 91 0.79 -2.45 9.57
C VAL A 91 0.43 -3.02 8.20
N ALA A 92 0.56 -2.23 7.14
CA ALA A 92 0.33 -2.68 5.77
C ALA A 92 1.29 -3.79 5.34
N MET A 93 2.56 -3.73 5.76
CA MET A 93 3.56 -4.74 5.46
C MET A 93 3.25 -6.06 6.19
N ILE A 94 2.88 -6.01 7.48
CA ILE A 94 2.46 -7.20 8.24
C ILE A 94 1.22 -7.83 7.59
N TRP A 95 0.24 -7.00 7.21
CA TRP A 95 -0.96 -7.46 6.52
C TRP A 95 -0.67 -8.08 5.15
N GLY A 96 0.17 -7.43 4.34
CA GLY A 96 0.63 -7.96 3.06
C GLY A 96 1.38 -9.28 3.22
N MET A 97 2.21 -9.41 4.26
CA MET A 97 2.94 -10.66 4.56
C MET A 97 1.98 -11.80 4.99
N PHE A 98 0.96 -11.49 5.78
CA PHE A 98 -0.09 -12.43 6.13
C PHE A 98 -0.83 -12.96 4.89
N LEU A 99 -1.24 -12.06 3.99
CA LEU A 99 -1.90 -12.43 2.73
C LEU A 99 -0.97 -13.21 1.81
N ALA A 100 0.30 -12.78 1.70
CA ALA A 100 1.32 -13.45 0.90
C ALA A 100 1.58 -14.90 1.39
N TYR A 101 1.59 -15.11 2.70
CA TYR A 101 1.73 -16.44 3.30
C TYR A 101 0.51 -17.33 3.02
N TYR A 102 -0.70 -16.78 3.14
CA TYR A 102 -1.93 -17.51 2.85
C TYR A 102 -2.02 -17.90 1.36
N LEU A 103 -1.54 -17.02 0.48
CA LEU A 103 -1.56 -17.19 -0.97
C LEU A 103 -0.25 -17.72 -1.55
N ARG A 104 0.63 -18.32 -0.73
CA ARG A 104 1.97 -18.79 -1.14
C ARG A 104 2.00 -19.78 -2.31
N GLY A 105 0.87 -20.44 -2.60
CA GLY A 105 0.71 -21.31 -3.76
C GLY A 105 0.64 -20.55 -5.09
N LEU A 106 0.49 -19.23 -5.05
CA LEU A 106 0.36 -18.34 -6.21
C LEU A 106 1.49 -17.30 -6.15
N PRO A 107 2.69 -17.61 -6.69
CA PRO A 107 3.89 -16.78 -6.50
C PRO A 107 3.72 -15.34 -7.00
N GLU A 108 2.94 -15.13 -8.06
CA GLU A 108 2.62 -13.81 -8.60
C GLU A 108 1.89 -12.94 -7.56
N LEU A 109 0.91 -13.51 -6.84
CA LEU A 109 0.17 -12.79 -5.81
C LEU A 109 1.06 -12.51 -4.60
N THR A 110 1.88 -13.46 -4.19
CA THR A 110 2.86 -13.27 -3.10
C THR A 110 3.75 -12.06 -3.37
N CYS A 111 4.26 -11.90 -4.60
CA CYS A 111 5.05 -10.74 -4.99
C CYS A 111 4.24 -9.42 -4.95
N ILE A 112 3.00 -9.45 -5.44
CA ILE A 112 2.10 -8.28 -5.46
C ILE A 112 1.80 -7.78 -4.05
N PHE A 113 1.65 -8.66 -3.06
CA PHE A 113 1.37 -8.26 -1.68
C PHE A 113 2.60 -7.73 -0.92
N LEU A 114 3.81 -8.12 -1.30
CA LEU A 114 5.05 -7.68 -0.63
C LEU A 114 5.63 -6.38 -1.20
N MET A 115 5.49 -6.18 -2.51
CA MET A 115 6.00 -5.01 -3.25
C MET A 115 5.60 -3.65 -2.63
N PRO A 116 4.34 -3.41 -2.24
CA PRO A 116 3.92 -2.12 -1.70
C PRO A 116 4.66 -1.72 -0.42
N GLY A 117 4.93 -2.69 0.46
CA GLY A 117 5.66 -2.44 1.72
C GLY A 117 7.11 -2.03 1.46
N ILE A 118 7.80 -2.75 0.57
CA ILE A 118 9.20 -2.49 0.21
C ILE A 118 9.33 -1.12 -0.46
N VAL A 119 8.48 -0.86 -1.46
CA VAL A 119 8.53 0.37 -2.25
C VAL A 119 8.17 1.58 -1.39
N SER A 120 7.09 1.52 -0.60
CA SER A 120 6.71 2.64 0.26
C SER A 120 7.76 2.93 1.35
N THR A 121 8.41 1.90 1.91
CA THR A 121 9.50 2.08 2.88
C THR A 121 10.70 2.79 2.24
N ALA A 122 11.10 2.37 1.04
CA ALA A 122 12.20 3.01 0.31
C ALA A 122 11.87 4.48 -0.02
N MET A 123 10.64 4.76 -0.48
CA MET A 123 10.18 6.12 -0.77
C MET A 123 10.13 6.99 0.49
N LEU A 124 9.67 6.46 1.61
CA LEU A 124 9.63 7.16 2.89
C LEU A 124 11.04 7.52 3.36
N ALA A 125 11.99 6.58 3.27
CA ALA A 125 13.39 6.83 3.63
C ALA A 125 14.02 7.95 2.80
N VAL A 126 13.80 7.94 1.47
CA VAL A 126 14.26 9.01 0.56
C VAL A 126 13.60 10.34 0.91
N THR A 127 12.30 10.35 1.20
CA THR A 127 11.54 11.56 1.54
C THR A 127 12.06 12.17 2.84
N LEU A 128 12.29 11.37 3.87
CA LEU A 128 12.85 11.83 5.15
C LEU A 128 14.29 12.32 5.01
N LYS A 129 15.10 11.69 4.15
CA LYS A 129 16.46 12.15 3.84
C LYS A 129 16.44 13.53 3.17
N ARG A 130 15.54 13.74 2.21
CA ARG A 130 15.38 15.03 1.52
C ARG A 130 14.81 16.14 2.39
N GLN A 131 14.02 15.81 3.41
CA GLN A 131 13.51 16.81 4.36
C GLN A 131 14.60 17.32 5.32
N ARG A 132 15.66 16.54 5.55
CA ARG A 132 16.78 16.88 6.44
C ARG A 132 17.94 17.60 5.75
N ALA A 133 17.99 17.57 4.42
CA ALA A 133 19.00 18.21 3.59
C ALA A 133 18.58 19.63 3.23
#